data_AF-A0A9W5YHI1-F1
#
_entry.id   AF-A0A9W5YHI1-F1
#
_cell.length_a   1.000
_cell.length_b   1.000
_cell.length_c   1.000
_cell.angle_alpha   90.00
_cell.angle_beta   90.00
_cell.angle_gamma   90.00
#
_symmetry.space_group_name_H-M   'P 1'
#
loop_
_entity.id
_entity.type
_entity.pdbx_description
1 polymer ?
#
loop_
_entity_poly.entity_id
_entity_poly.type
_entity_poly.pdbx_seq_one_letter_code
_entity_poly.pdbx_strand_id
1 'polypeptide(L)'
;MNQINNTTNPKKNKYLTEKERYKIEALKKAKISNAEIAIQIGKSERTIRREIARGKVKLLNSDLTERYEYCADVAHRKYLENAANKGPSLKIGHDHKLASYIEDKIINEKHSPDVVIGRIKKEGLKFETSICTKTVYNYIDKGVFLNLSNKHLLVKRKGPKRKYRKVRKTALNNTVSRSIDERSKDINSRENLGHWEMDCVVSGRGSKTVLLVLTERKSRRNLIFKMKDKTQKSVAQILDKLERKHRYKFKKIFKSITMDNGCEFVNQEAIEKSILTKKNRTMAYYAHPYSSWERGSNENANKIIRRFIPKGVDISKYTNKEIKQIEYWINNYPRKILKYKTSIEVYERDIEAA
;
A
#
# COMPACT_ATOMS: atom_id res chain seq x y z
N MET A 1 11.35 -8.79 32.86
CA MET A 1 11.97 -7.54 33.33
C MET A 1 12.03 -6.57 32.15
N ASN A 2 11.00 -5.75 31.99
CA ASN A 2 10.91 -4.77 30.90
C ASN A 2 11.61 -3.49 31.35
N GLN A 3 12.69 -3.11 30.68
CA GLN A 3 13.32 -1.80 30.88
C GLN A 3 12.36 -0.69 30.43
N ILE A 4 11.74 -0.07 31.43
CA ILE A 4 11.00 1.19 31.34
C ILE A 4 12.05 2.27 31.57
N ASN A 5 12.48 2.97 30.52
CA ASN A 5 13.07 4.32 30.50
C ASN A 5 13.89 4.51 29.21
N ASN A 6 13.21 4.72 28.08
CA ASN A 6 13.86 5.18 26.84
C ASN A 6 13.36 6.57 26.45
N THR A 7 13.32 7.50 27.40
CA THR A 7 13.40 8.91 27.05
C THR A 7 14.89 9.18 26.79
N THR A 8 15.33 8.98 25.55
CA THR A 8 16.66 9.45 25.14
C THR A 8 16.71 10.94 25.42
N ASN A 9 17.51 11.37 26.40
CA ASN A 9 17.81 12.78 26.60
C ASN A 9 18.16 13.40 25.24
N PRO A 10 17.60 14.56 24.86
CA PRO A 10 17.90 15.18 23.58
C PRO A 10 19.42 15.37 23.49
N LYS A 11 20.07 14.63 22.59
CA LYS A 11 21.50 14.78 22.35
C LYS A 11 21.75 16.25 22.03
N LYS A 12 22.58 16.92 22.83
CA LYS A 12 23.08 18.28 22.57
C LYS A 12 23.50 18.32 21.10
N ASN A 13 22.86 19.17 20.30
CA ASN A 13 22.98 19.14 18.84
C ASN A 13 24.48 19.14 18.44
N LYS A 14 24.97 18.03 17.87
CA LYS A 14 26.42 17.83 17.63
C LYS A 14 26.97 18.78 16.56
N TYR A 15 26.09 19.28 15.69
CA TYR A 15 26.43 20.17 14.57
C TYR A 15 25.89 21.58 14.81
N LEU A 16 26.54 22.57 14.22
CA LEU A 16 26.06 23.95 14.18
C LEU A 16 24.83 24.03 13.24
N THR A 17 23.78 24.68 13.72
CA THR A 17 22.60 25.07 12.94
C THR A 17 22.91 26.28 12.07
N GLU A 18 22.06 26.57 11.09
CA GLU A 18 22.20 27.74 10.23
C GLU A 18 22.18 29.06 11.05
N LYS A 19 21.23 29.18 11.99
CA LYS A 19 21.14 30.33 12.91
C LYS A 19 22.39 30.52 13.76
N GLU A 20 22.97 29.44 14.28
CA GLU A 20 24.23 29.52 15.03
C GLU A 20 25.39 30.01 14.14
N ARG A 21 25.42 29.65 12.85
CA ARG A 21 26.46 30.14 11.92
C ARG A 21 26.36 31.64 11.67
N TYR A 22 25.17 32.19 11.48
CA TYR A 22 24.99 33.65 11.35
C TYR A 22 25.38 34.39 12.63
N LYS A 23 25.09 33.82 13.80
CA LYS A 23 25.58 34.37 15.08
C LYS A 23 27.11 34.42 15.15
N ILE A 24 27.79 33.35 14.72
CA ILE A 24 29.28 33.34 14.64
C ILE A 24 29.78 34.47 13.74
N GLU A 25 29.13 34.70 12.60
CA GLU A 25 29.50 35.77 11.67
C GLU A 25 29.33 37.16 12.29
N ALA A 26 28.19 37.43 12.93
CA ALA A 26 27.94 38.70 13.62
C ALA A 26 28.96 38.95 14.74
N LEU A 27 29.24 37.94 15.56
CA LEU A 27 30.22 38.05 16.66
C LEU A 27 31.65 38.22 16.14
N LYS A 28 31.97 37.66 14.97
CA LYS A 28 33.26 37.88 14.32
C LYS A 28 33.43 39.26 13.72
N LYS A 29 32.37 39.83 13.15
CA LYS A 29 32.37 41.25 12.74
C LYS A 29 32.55 42.19 13.93
N ALA A 30 31.99 41.82 15.09
CA ALA A 30 32.22 42.51 16.37
C ALA A 30 33.61 42.26 17.00
N LYS A 31 34.53 41.57 16.30
CA LYS A 31 35.92 41.26 16.75
C LYS A 31 36.03 40.46 18.06
N ILE A 32 34.98 39.70 18.42
CA ILE A 32 34.96 38.88 19.63
C ILE A 32 35.89 37.65 19.50
N SER A 33 36.53 37.26 20.61
CA SER A 33 37.47 36.13 20.66
C SER A 33 36.77 34.79 20.37
N ASN A 34 37.51 33.80 19.86
CA ASN A 34 36.94 32.47 19.59
C ASN A 34 36.44 31.76 20.86
N ALA A 35 37.08 32.03 22.00
CA ALA A 35 36.72 31.47 23.30
C ALA A 35 35.39 32.03 23.79
N GLU A 36 35.18 33.34 23.69
CA GLU A 36 33.90 33.97 24.05
C GLU A 36 32.75 33.54 23.13
N ILE A 37 33.00 33.45 21.82
CA ILE A 37 32.00 32.93 20.87
C ILE A 37 31.59 31.50 21.24
N ALA A 38 32.56 30.67 21.64
CA ALA A 38 32.30 29.30 22.06
C ALA A 38 31.42 29.24 23.32
N ILE A 39 31.66 30.10 24.30
CA ILE A 39 30.85 30.23 25.51
C ILE A 39 29.42 30.68 25.16
N GLN A 40 29.27 31.74 24.37
CA GLN A 40 27.96 32.31 24.01
C GLN A 40 27.08 31.34 23.20
N ILE A 41 27.67 30.49 22.36
CA ILE A 41 26.96 29.50 21.54
C ILE A 41 26.83 28.15 22.28
N GLY A 42 27.56 27.96 23.38
CA GLY A 42 27.57 26.71 24.14
C GLY A 42 28.21 25.53 23.40
N LYS A 43 29.27 25.80 22.62
CA LYS A 43 30.06 24.80 21.86
C LYS A 43 31.52 24.86 22.28
N SER A 44 32.32 23.87 21.89
CA SER A 44 33.76 23.91 22.13
C SER A 44 34.45 24.90 21.19
N GLU A 45 35.52 25.56 21.68
CA GLU A 45 36.33 26.48 20.88
C GLU A 45 36.89 25.80 19.61
N ARG A 46 37.26 24.52 19.70
CA ARG A 46 37.71 23.72 18.54
C ARG A 46 36.64 23.61 17.46
N THR A 47 35.36 23.56 17.83
CA THR A 47 34.25 23.52 16.87
C THR A 47 34.11 24.84 16.13
N ILE A 48 34.22 25.96 16.86
CA ILE A 48 34.18 27.31 16.29
C ILE A 48 35.37 27.55 15.35
N ARG A 49 36.60 27.18 15.75
CA ARG A 49 37.79 27.26 14.88
C ARG A 49 37.60 26.47 13.58
N ARG A 50 37.09 25.24 13.65
CA ARG A 50 36.82 24.39 12.47
C ARG A 50 35.71 24.97 11.58
N GLU A 51 34.70 25.60 12.17
CA GLU A 51 33.64 26.27 11.40
C GLU A 51 34.19 27.48 10.65
N ILE A 52 34.97 28.32 11.33
CA ILE A 52 35.59 29.51 10.74
C ILE A 52 36.51 29.13 9.59
N ALA A 53 37.34 28.10 9.77
CA ALA A 53 38.20 27.59 8.71
C ALA A 53 37.40 27.08 7.50
N ARG A 54 36.23 26.47 7.71
CA ARG A 54 35.35 26.01 6.62
C ARG A 54 34.75 27.17 5.84
N GLY A 55 34.28 28.20 6.52
CA GLY A 55 33.63 29.39 5.95
C GLY A 55 34.56 30.52 5.54
N LYS A 56 35.88 30.34 5.66
CA LYS A 56 36.86 31.37 5.29
C LYS A 56 36.79 31.60 3.78
N VAL A 57 36.49 32.84 3.38
CA VAL A 57 36.44 33.30 1.99
C VAL A 57 37.50 34.38 1.77
N LYS A 58 38.03 34.43 0.55
CA LYS A 58 38.93 35.48 0.09
C LYS A 58 38.08 36.54 -0.61
N LEU A 59 38.15 37.77 -0.12
CA LEU A 59 37.45 38.93 -0.67
C LEU A 59 38.50 39.95 -1.14
N LEU A 60 38.19 40.65 -2.23
CA LEU A 60 39.02 41.73 -2.74
C LEU A 60 38.43 43.06 -2.24
N ASN A 61 39.29 43.91 -1.70
CA ASN A 61 38.92 45.28 -1.35
C ASN A 61 38.96 46.18 -2.60
N SER A 62 38.40 47.39 -2.49
CA SER A 62 38.38 48.36 -3.60
C SER A 62 39.77 48.82 -4.06
N ASP A 63 40.78 48.70 -3.19
CA ASP A 63 42.19 48.97 -3.43
C ASP A 63 42.95 47.74 -3.98
N LEU A 64 42.24 46.70 -4.41
CA LEU A 64 42.77 45.41 -4.87
C LEU A 64 43.53 44.60 -3.80
N THR A 65 43.48 45.00 -2.52
CA THR A 65 44.07 44.21 -1.43
C THR A 65 43.19 43.02 -1.06
N GLU A 66 43.81 41.92 -0.65
CA GLU A 66 43.10 40.69 -0.30
C GLU A 66 42.78 40.64 1.20
N ARG A 67 41.50 40.42 1.54
CA ARG A 67 41.09 40.15 2.92
C ARG A 67 40.41 38.80 3.05
N TYR A 68 40.62 38.16 4.19
CA TYR A 68 39.94 36.91 4.52
C TYR A 68 38.87 37.14 5.59
N GLU A 69 37.64 36.77 5.28
CA GLU A 69 36.52 36.90 6.19
C GLU A 69 35.80 35.56 6.33
N TYR A 70 35.12 35.36 7.47
CA TYR A 70 34.23 34.23 7.65
C TYR A 70 32.84 34.58 7.10
N CYS A 71 32.34 33.77 6.17
CA CYS A 71 30.99 33.90 5.64
C CYS A 71 30.15 32.69 6.07
N ALA A 72 29.03 32.94 6.78
CA ALA A 72 28.15 31.88 7.27
C ALA A 72 27.52 31.07 6.13
N ASP A 73 27.14 31.73 5.02
CA ASP A 73 26.50 31.08 3.87
C ASP A 73 27.44 30.08 3.20
N VAL A 74 28.70 30.45 2.99
CA VAL A 74 29.70 29.55 2.40
C VAL A 74 30.01 28.39 3.34
N ALA A 75 30.11 28.63 4.65
CA ALA A 75 30.25 27.57 5.64
C ALA A 75 29.05 26.62 5.63
N HIS A 76 27.83 27.15 5.54
CA HIS A 76 26.60 26.35 5.51
C HIS A 76 26.51 25.52 4.24
N ARG A 77 26.76 26.12 3.06
CA ARG A 77 26.80 25.42 1.77
C ARG A 77 27.83 24.30 1.76
N LYS A 78 29.08 24.56 2.15
CA LYS A 78 30.13 23.52 2.25
C LYS A 78 29.74 22.43 3.25
N TYR A 79 29.05 22.76 4.34
CA TYR A 79 28.55 21.77 5.27
C TYR A 79 27.48 20.87 4.62
N LEU A 80 26.54 21.45 3.86
CA LEU A 80 25.51 20.71 3.14
C LEU A 80 26.10 19.81 2.04
N GLU A 81 27.04 20.32 1.24
CA GLU A 81 27.76 19.54 0.21
C GLU A 81 28.49 18.34 0.84
N ASN A 82 29.29 18.58 1.89
CA ASN A 82 29.96 17.51 2.61
C ASN A 82 28.98 16.55 3.29
N ALA A 83 27.84 17.04 3.77
CA ALA A 83 26.81 16.20 4.35
C ALA A 83 26.09 15.35 3.30
N ALA A 84 25.90 15.85 2.09
CA ALA A 84 25.34 15.11 0.96
C ALA A 84 26.29 13.98 0.50
N ASN A 85 27.60 14.23 0.57
CA ASN A 85 28.64 13.25 0.25
C ASN A 85 28.91 12.24 1.39
N LYS A 86 28.27 12.40 2.56
CA LYS A 86 28.36 11.41 3.63
C LYS A 86 27.40 10.26 3.38
N GLY A 87 27.94 9.05 3.40
CA GLY A 87 27.16 7.82 3.43
C GLY A 87 27.85 6.72 2.65
N PRO A 88 27.42 5.46 2.84
CA PRO A 88 27.84 4.38 1.97
C PRO A 88 27.37 4.65 0.54
N SER A 89 28.12 4.17 -0.45
CA SER A 89 27.70 4.15 -1.84
C SER A 89 26.35 3.45 -2.01
N LEU A 90 25.66 3.74 -3.12
CA LEU A 90 24.37 3.11 -3.42
C LEU A 90 24.56 1.60 -3.53
N LYS A 91 23.78 0.84 -2.76
CA LYS A 91 23.82 -0.64 -2.77
C LYS A 91 23.51 -1.21 -4.15
N ILE A 92 22.62 -0.57 -4.90
CA ILE A 92 22.23 -1.01 -6.25
C ILE A 92 23.22 -0.57 -7.34
N GLY A 93 24.26 0.21 -6.97
CA GLY A 93 25.13 0.88 -7.94
C GLY A 93 25.87 -0.06 -8.90
N HIS A 94 26.15 -1.29 -8.48
CA HIS A 94 26.82 -2.30 -9.31
C HIS A 94 25.86 -3.35 -9.90
N ASP A 95 24.70 -3.56 -9.30
CA ASP A 95 23.75 -4.61 -9.68
C ASP A 95 22.68 -4.08 -10.66
N HIS A 96 23.10 -3.84 -11.90
CA HIS A 96 22.22 -3.37 -12.97
C HIS A 96 21.12 -4.38 -13.32
N LYS A 97 21.38 -5.69 -13.11
CA LYS A 97 20.39 -6.75 -13.33
C LYS A 97 19.24 -6.64 -12.35
N LEU A 98 19.52 -6.46 -11.06
CA LEU A 98 18.49 -6.22 -10.05
C LEU A 98 17.71 -4.93 -10.33
N ALA A 99 18.40 -3.86 -10.75
CA ALA A 99 17.74 -2.61 -11.11
C ALA A 99 16.74 -2.81 -12.26
N SER A 100 17.19 -3.41 -13.37
CA SER A 100 16.34 -3.69 -14.53
C SER A 100 15.16 -4.60 -14.18
N TYR A 101 15.37 -5.62 -13.33
CA TYR A 101 14.30 -6.50 -12.87
C TYR A 101 13.25 -5.76 -12.04
N ILE A 102 13.69 -4.88 -11.13
CA ILE A 102 12.78 -4.05 -10.33
C ILE A 102 11.99 -3.09 -11.22
N GLU A 103 12.64 -2.46 -12.21
CA GLU A 103 11.97 -1.56 -13.16
C GLU A 103 10.90 -2.29 -13.96
N ASP A 104 11.25 -3.42 -14.59
CA ASP A 104 10.32 -4.22 -15.40
C ASP A 104 9.09 -4.66 -14.60
N LYS A 105 9.30 -5.25 -13.41
CA LYS A 105 8.19 -5.73 -12.57
C LYS A 105 7.29 -4.59 -12.07
N ILE A 106 7.81 -3.40 -11.82
CA ILE A 106 6.99 -2.28 -11.32
C ILE A 106 6.31 -1.54 -12.48
N ILE A 107 6.98 -1.35 -13.61
CA ILE A 107 6.46 -0.58 -14.75
C ILE A 107 5.48 -1.43 -15.56
N ASN A 108 5.91 -2.62 -15.99
CA ASN A 108 5.14 -3.46 -16.90
C ASN A 108 4.10 -4.31 -16.16
N GLU A 109 4.50 -4.99 -15.09
CA GLU A 109 3.60 -5.85 -14.32
C GLU A 109 2.82 -5.10 -13.22
N LYS A 110 3.14 -3.83 -12.98
CA LYS A 110 2.50 -2.97 -11.97
C LYS A 110 2.62 -3.53 -10.53
N HIS A 111 3.71 -4.23 -10.23
CA HIS A 111 3.97 -4.72 -8.87
C HIS A 111 4.35 -3.60 -7.89
N SER A 112 4.07 -3.80 -6.59
CA SER A 112 4.59 -2.90 -5.56
C SER A 112 6.04 -3.25 -5.21
N PRO A 113 6.87 -2.27 -4.78
CA PRO A 113 8.25 -2.54 -4.35
C PRO A 113 8.36 -3.62 -3.26
N ASP A 114 7.39 -3.70 -2.35
CA ASP A 114 7.34 -4.73 -1.30
C ASP A 114 7.10 -6.13 -1.89
N VAL A 115 6.24 -6.24 -2.91
CA VAL A 115 5.95 -7.50 -3.59
C VAL A 115 7.14 -7.99 -4.38
N VAL A 116 7.84 -7.11 -5.12
CA VAL A 116 9.02 -7.49 -5.90
C VAL A 116 10.10 -8.09 -5.00
N ILE A 117 10.50 -7.38 -3.94
CA ILE A 117 11.51 -7.87 -2.98
C ILE A 117 11.04 -9.13 -2.26
N GLY A 118 9.76 -9.20 -1.88
CA GLY A 118 9.20 -10.38 -1.25
C GLY A 118 9.22 -11.61 -2.16
N ARG A 119 8.94 -11.43 -3.45
CA ARG A 119 8.96 -12.50 -4.45
C ARG A 119 10.38 -12.99 -4.74
N ILE A 120 11.34 -12.08 -4.89
CA ILE A 120 12.78 -12.41 -5.02
C ILE A 120 13.23 -13.33 -3.88
N LYS A 121 12.91 -12.98 -2.64
CA LYS A 121 13.25 -13.80 -1.46
C LYS A 121 12.54 -15.15 -1.45
N LYS A 122 11.30 -15.20 -1.95
CA LYS A 122 10.48 -16.40 -1.94
C LYS A 122 10.91 -17.43 -2.98
N GLU A 123 11.28 -16.95 -4.17
CA GLU A 123 11.77 -17.77 -5.28
C GLU A 123 13.28 -18.07 -5.19
N GLY A 124 13.99 -17.42 -4.25
CA GLY A 124 15.42 -17.62 -4.07
C GLY A 124 16.26 -17.07 -5.22
N LEU A 125 15.74 -16.08 -5.95
CA LEU A 125 16.44 -15.43 -7.05
C LEU A 125 17.75 -14.81 -6.52
N LYS A 126 18.87 -15.26 -7.07
CA LYS A 126 20.19 -14.79 -6.68
C LYS A 126 20.57 -13.56 -7.50
N PHE A 127 20.73 -12.45 -6.80
CA PHE A 127 21.30 -11.21 -7.31
C PHE A 127 22.60 -10.92 -6.57
N GLU A 128 23.45 -10.07 -7.12
CA GLU A 128 24.74 -9.71 -6.51
C GLU A 128 24.52 -8.95 -5.20
N THR A 129 23.43 -8.19 -5.13
CA THR A 129 23.07 -7.43 -3.93
C THR A 129 21.69 -7.79 -3.40
N SER A 130 21.57 -7.82 -2.06
CA SER A 130 20.27 -7.90 -1.38
C SER A 130 19.82 -6.52 -0.87
N ILE A 131 18.60 -6.12 -1.24
CA ILE A 131 18.02 -4.82 -0.88
C ILE A 131 16.72 -5.03 -0.10
N CYS A 132 16.46 -4.20 0.91
CA CYS A 132 15.19 -4.22 1.64
C CYS A 132 14.16 -3.27 0.99
N THR A 133 12.88 -3.51 1.27
CA THR A 133 11.76 -2.76 0.68
C THR A 133 11.88 -1.26 0.90
N LYS A 134 12.28 -0.83 2.09
CA LYS A 134 12.52 0.58 2.44
C LYS A 134 13.59 1.23 1.55
N THR A 135 14.67 0.51 1.24
CA THR A 135 15.73 1.02 0.37
C THR A 135 15.23 1.20 -1.06
N VAL A 136 14.40 0.29 -1.58
CA VAL A 136 13.80 0.46 -2.91
C VAL A 136 12.93 1.72 -2.96
N TYR A 137 12.05 1.94 -1.98
CA TYR A 137 11.26 3.18 -1.91
C TYR A 137 12.15 4.43 -1.86
N ASN A 138 13.19 4.44 -1.02
CA ASN A 138 14.13 5.55 -0.95
C ASN A 138 14.86 5.81 -2.28
N TYR A 139 15.17 4.76 -3.05
CA TYR A 139 15.82 4.88 -4.36
C TYR A 139 14.87 5.42 -5.44
N ILE A 140 13.60 5.03 -5.39
CA ILE A 140 12.55 5.62 -6.26
C ILE A 140 12.36 7.10 -5.93
N ASP A 141 12.31 7.46 -4.65
CA ASP A 141 12.16 8.85 -4.20
C ASP A 141 13.36 9.72 -4.58
N LYS A 142 14.57 9.15 -4.55
CA LYS A 142 15.82 9.82 -4.96
C LYS A 142 16.05 9.84 -6.48
N GLY A 143 15.22 9.17 -7.28
CA GLY A 143 15.41 9.08 -8.73
C GLY A 143 16.66 8.31 -9.14
N VAL A 144 17.04 7.27 -8.38
CA VAL A 144 18.22 6.43 -8.65
C VAL A 144 18.01 5.50 -9.85
N PHE A 145 16.75 5.13 -10.12
CA PHE A 145 16.37 4.30 -11.25
C PHE A 145 16.27 5.11 -12.54
N LEU A 146 16.60 4.50 -13.67
CA LEU A 146 16.62 5.16 -14.98
C LEU A 146 15.19 5.48 -15.45
N ASN A 147 14.32 4.47 -15.43
CA ASN A 147 12.95 4.59 -15.94
C ASN A 147 11.93 4.67 -14.81
N LEU A 148 12.25 4.15 -13.63
CA LEU A 148 11.31 4.05 -12.52
C LEU A 148 11.31 5.30 -11.65
N SER A 149 10.27 6.11 -11.79
CA SER A 149 9.96 7.17 -10.84
C SER A 149 8.69 6.91 -10.05
N ASN A 150 8.41 7.80 -9.09
CA ASN A 150 7.23 7.75 -8.25
C ASN A 150 5.93 7.56 -9.06
N LYS A 151 5.82 8.10 -10.29
CA LYS A 151 4.62 8.02 -11.14
C LYS A 151 4.11 6.60 -11.39
N HIS A 152 4.99 5.60 -11.39
CA HIS A 152 4.64 4.20 -11.63
C HIS A 152 4.05 3.48 -10.41
N LEU A 153 4.16 4.06 -9.21
CA LEU A 153 3.59 3.46 -8.00
C LEU A 153 2.05 3.59 -7.98
N LEU A 154 1.37 2.43 -7.98
CA LEU A 154 -0.09 2.33 -7.98
C LEU A 154 -0.78 2.97 -6.76
N VAL A 155 -0.10 2.96 -5.60
CA VAL A 155 -0.67 3.46 -4.34
C VAL A 155 0.15 4.66 -3.88
N LYS A 156 -0.49 5.83 -3.90
CA LYS A 156 0.07 7.07 -3.35
C LYS A 156 -0.33 7.21 -1.90
N ARG A 157 0.59 7.73 -1.08
CA ARG A 157 0.28 8.15 0.28
C ARG A 157 -0.74 9.29 0.19
N LYS A 158 -1.98 9.03 0.61
CA LYS A 158 -2.99 10.09 0.75
C LYS A 158 -2.77 10.77 2.09
N GLY A 159 -2.85 12.10 2.11
CA GLY A 159 -2.77 12.89 3.34
C GLY A 159 -3.88 12.51 4.34
N PRO A 160 -3.75 12.95 5.60
CA PRO A 160 -4.75 12.70 6.62
C PRO A 160 -6.11 13.26 6.15
N LYS A 161 -7.14 12.40 6.14
CA LYS A 161 -8.51 12.84 5.87
C LYS A 161 -9.18 13.24 7.18
N ARG A 162 -9.97 14.32 7.14
CA ARG A 162 -10.79 14.75 8.26
C ARG A 162 -11.69 13.60 8.71
N LYS A 163 -11.62 13.23 10.00
CA LYS A 163 -12.48 12.20 10.57
C LYS A 163 -13.88 12.79 10.70
N TYR A 164 -14.84 12.27 9.94
CA TYR A 164 -16.24 12.64 10.08
C TYR A 164 -16.95 11.62 10.99
N ARG A 165 -17.70 12.10 11.99
CA ARG A 165 -18.56 11.24 12.82
C ARG A 165 -19.80 10.90 11.99
N LYS A 166 -19.83 9.70 11.39
CA LYS A 166 -21.04 9.23 10.72
C LYS A 166 -22.15 9.02 11.75
N VAL A 167 -23.28 9.69 11.55
CA VAL A 167 -24.53 9.40 12.27
C VAL A 167 -24.98 8.00 11.85
N ARG A 168 -25.08 7.09 12.82
CA ARG A 168 -25.59 5.73 12.61
C ARG A 168 -27.12 5.83 12.47
N LYS A 169 -27.65 5.74 11.25
CA LYS A 169 -29.07 5.43 11.06
C LYS A 169 -29.18 3.91 11.06
N THR A 170 -30.06 3.30 11.84
CA THR A 170 -30.26 1.85 11.76
C THR A 170 -31.03 1.55 10.48
N ALA A 171 -30.39 0.96 9.47
CA ALA A 171 -31.10 0.40 8.33
C ALA A 171 -31.66 -0.96 8.76
N LEU A 172 -32.96 -1.02 9.05
CA LEU A 172 -33.71 -2.25 9.36
C LEU A 172 -34.02 -3.06 8.09
N ASN A 173 -33.10 -3.07 7.14
CA ASN A 173 -33.27 -3.86 5.93
C ASN A 173 -32.72 -5.25 6.23
N ASN A 174 -33.59 -6.26 6.14
CA ASN A 174 -33.28 -7.70 6.16
C ASN A 174 -33.26 -8.41 7.55
N THR A 175 -34.32 -8.30 8.33
CA THR A 175 -34.48 -8.98 9.65
C THR A 175 -34.69 -10.50 9.60
N VAL A 176 -35.05 -11.06 8.44
CA VAL A 176 -35.39 -12.50 8.29
C VAL A 176 -34.18 -13.34 7.87
N SER A 177 -33.11 -12.71 7.38
CA SER A 177 -31.98 -13.43 6.80
C SER A 177 -30.99 -13.95 7.85
N ARG A 178 -30.27 -15.02 7.49
CA ARG A 178 -29.30 -15.70 8.36
C ARG A 178 -28.15 -14.77 8.78
N SER A 179 -28.00 -14.54 10.09
CA SER A 179 -26.94 -13.66 10.60
C SER A 179 -25.56 -14.28 10.48
N ILE A 180 -24.52 -13.44 10.38
CA ILE A 180 -23.12 -13.87 10.44
C ILE A 180 -22.76 -14.57 11.77
N ASP A 181 -23.53 -14.37 12.84
CA ASP A 181 -23.32 -15.02 14.13
C ASP A 181 -23.65 -16.52 14.12
N GLU A 182 -24.56 -16.94 13.24
CA GLU A 182 -24.92 -18.36 13.06
C GLU A 182 -23.86 -19.15 12.29
N ARG A 183 -22.78 -18.48 11.87
CA ARG A 183 -21.68 -19.08 11.13
C ARG A 183 -20.80 -19.88 12.09
N SER A 184 -20.46 -21.12 11.73
CA SER A 184 -19.57 -21.94 12.55
C SER A 184 -18.20 -21.26 12.74
N LYS A 185 -17.61 -21.48 13.93
CA LYS A 185 -16.35 -20.83 14.33
C LYS A 185 -15.19 -21.16 13.38
N ASP A 186 -15.17 -22.36 12.80
CA ASP A 186 -14.14 -22.80 11.85
C ASP A 186 -14.09 -21.92 10.59
N ILE A 187 -15.22 -21.32 10.20
CA ILE A 187 -15.25 -20.41 9.04
C ILE A 187 -14.50 -19.11 9.37
N ASN A 188 -14.43 -18.71 10.64
CA ASN A 188 -13.74 -17.51 11.08
C ASN A 188 -12.21 -17.67 11.08
N SER A 189 -11.68 -18.89 11.25
CA SER A 189 -10.23 -19.15 11.22
C SER A 189 -9.62 -18.94 9.82
N ARG A 190 -10.46 -19.00 8.77
CA ARG A 190 -10.07 -18.89 7.35
C ARG A 190 -9.05 -19.96 6.92
N GLU A 191 -9.10 -21.12 7.55
CA GLU A 191 -8.23 -22.26 7.26
C GLU A 191 -8.81 -23.17 6.17
N ASN A 192 -10.12 -23.14 5.96
CA ASN A 192 -10.80 -23.96 4.97
C ASN A 192 -11.12 -23.18 3.70
N LEU A 193 -10.91 -23.82 2.55
CA LEU A 193 -11.41 -23.30 1.27
C LEU A 193 -12.93 -23.42 1.18
N GLY A 194 -13.49 -22.51 0.39
CA GLY A 194 -14.87 -22.55 -0.08
C GLY A 194 -15.81 -21.59 0.64
N HIS A 195 -15.27 -20.73 1.48
CA HIS A 195 -16.01 -19.64 2.11
C HIS A 195 -15.70 -18.35 1.36
N TRP A 196 -16.73 -17.75 0.76
CA TRP A 196 -16.60 -16.57 -0.09
C TRP A 196 -17.26 -15.37 0.56
N GLU A 197 -16.75 -14.18 0.28
CA GLU A 197 -17.41 -12.91 0.56
C GLU A 197 -17.90 -12.33 -0.78
N MET A 198 -19.12 -11.82 -0.84
CA MET A 198 -19.73 -11.25 -2.05
C MET A 198 -20.00 -9.76 -1.86
N ASP A 199 -19.72 -8.97 -2.89
CA ASP A 199 -19.93 -7.51 -2.89
C ASP A 199 -20.17 -6.98 -4.31
N CYS A 200 -20.73 -5.76 -4.40
CA CYS A 200 -20.94 -5.06 -5.66
C CYS A 200 -20.08 -3.79 -5.77
N VAL A 201 -19.29 -3.69 -6.82
CA VAL A 201 -18.56 -2.46 -7.19
C VAL A 201 -19.40 -1.65 -8.16
N VAL A 202 -19.92 -0.51 -7.68
CA VAL A 202 -20.81 0.37 -8.44
C VAL A 202 -20.05 1.27 -9.43
N SER A 203 -20.65 1.50 -10.60
CA SER A 203 -20.17 2.43 -11.62
C SER A 203 -20.24 3.90 -11.19
N GLY A 204 -19.69 4.78 -12.02
CA GLY A 204 -19.90 6.22 -11.93
C GLY A 204 -21.36 6.63 -12.10
N ARG A 205 -21.64 7.91 -11.82
CA ARG A 205 -22.99 8.48 -12.01
C ARG A 205 -23.41 8.32 -13.49
N GLY A 206 -24.68 7.98 -13.72
CA GLY A 206 -25.25 7.84 -15.06
C GLY A 206 -25.30 6.41 -15.61
N SER A 207 -24.64 5.44 -14.97
CA SER A 207 -24.64 4.04 -15.42
C SER A 207 -25.11 3.10 -14.34
N LYS A 208 -26.01 2.18 -14.70
CA LYS A 208 -26.52 1.12 -13.81
C LYS A 208 -25.58 -0.08 -13.74
N THR A 209 -24.57 -0.15 -14.62
CA THR A 209 -23.63 -1.26 -14.69
C THR A 209 -22.88 -1.41 -13.36
N VAL A 210 -22.68 -2.65 -12.91
CA VAL A 210 -21.92 -2.95 -11.69
C VAL A 210 -21.03 -4.17 -11.90
N LEU A 211 -20.01 -4.35 -11.05
CA LEU A 211 -19.26 -5.59 -10.98
C LEU A 211 -19.66 -6.36 -9.72
N LEU A 212 -20.09 -7.60 -9.88
CA LEU A 212 -20.21 -8.55 -8.79
C LEU A 212 -18.83 -9.14 -8.52
N VAL A 213 -18.38 -9.07 -7.27
CA VAL A 213 -17.07 -9.57 -6.83
C VAL A 213 -17.28 -10.63 -5.77
N LEU A 214 -16.76 -11.82 -6.01
CA LEU A 214 -16.67 -12.88 -5.01
C LEU A 214 -15.21 -13.06 -4.61
N THR A 215 -14.90 -12.91 -3.33
CA THR A 215 -13.55 -13.05 -2.77
C THR A 215 -13.48 -14.27 -1.84
N GLU A 216 -12.64 -15.24 -2.15
CA GLU A 216 -12.43 -16.42 -1.31
C GLU A 216 -11.63 -16.05 -0.04
N ARG A 217 -12.05 -16.53 1.13
CA ARG A 217 -11.55 -16.03 2.43
C ARG A 217 -10.17 -16.55 2.84
N LYS A 218 -9.69 -17.66 2.27
CA LYS A 218 -8.35 -18.22 2.55
C LYS A 218 -7.32 -17.76 1.51
N SER A 219 -7.48 -18.22 0.27
CA SER A 219 -6.65 -17.95 -0.91
C SER A 219 -6.74 -16.51 -1.43
N ARG A 220 -7.81 -15.79 -1.10
CA ARG A 220 -8.09 -14.43 -1.62
C ARG A 220 -8.31 -14.38 -3.12
N ARG A 221 -8.63 -15.51 -3.76
CA ARG A 221 -9.03 -15.59 -5.16
C ARG A 221 -10.29 -14.76 -5.39
N ASN A 222 -10.32 -14.00 -6.47
CA ASN A 222 -11.41 -13.11 -6.84
C ASN A 222 -12.08 -13.65 -8.10
N LEU A 223 -13.40 -13.65 -8.11
CA LEU A 223 -14.21 -13.85 -9.31
C LEU A 223 -14.99 -12.57 -9.55
N ILE A 224 -14.85 -11.98 -10.73
CA ILE A 224 -15.41 -10.68 -11.08
C ILE A 224 -16.33 -10.86 -12.29
N PHE A 225 -17.57 -10.41 -12.15
CA PHE A 225 -18.59 -10.52 -13.20
C PHE A 225 -19.21 -9.15 -13.45
N LYS A 226 -19.27 -8.74 -14.72
CA LYS A 226 -19.98 -7.53 -15.13
C LYS A 226 -21.48 -7.82 -15.17
N MET A 227 -22.27 -6.97 -14.52
CA MET A 227 -23.73 -7.01 -14.50
C MET A 227 -24.31 -5.71 -15.06
N LYS A 228 -25.45 -5.81 -15.74
CA LYS A 228 -26.16 -4.67 -16.33
C LYS A 228 -26.74 -3.70 -15.30
N ASP A 229 -27.15 -4.23 -14.14
CA ASP A 229 -27.80 -3.50 -13.07
C ASP A 229 -27.51 -4.14 -11.70
N LYS A 230 -27.79 -3.38 -10.64
CA LYS A 230 -27.62 -3.79 -9.25
C LYS A 230 -28.90 -4.46 -8.69
N THR A 231 -29.48 -5.41 -9.43
CA THR A 231 -30.73 -6.09 -9.03
C THR A 231 -30.49 -7.51 -8.53
N GLN A 232 -31.38 -8.00 -7.65
CA GLN A 232 -31.34 -9.39 -7.14
C GLN A 232 -31.41 -10.43 -8.27
N LYS A 233 -32.22 -10.15 -9.31
CA LYS A 233 -32.33 -11.03 -10.49
C LYS A 233 -30.99 -11.16 -11.21
N SER A 234 -30.27 -10.06 -11.42
CA SER A 234 -28.95 -10.07 -12.06
C SER A 234 -27.92 -10.85 -11.22
N VAL A 235 -27.95 -10.71 -9.89
CA VAL A 235 -27.08 -11.49 -8.98
C VAL A 235 -27.38 -12.99 -9.08
N ALA A 236 -28.65 -13.39 -8.97
CA ALA A 236 -29.08 -14.78 -9.07
C ALA A 236 -28.67 -15.41 -10.41
N GLN A 237 -28.83 -14.69 -11.53
CA GLN A 237 -28.41 -15.16 -12.85
C GLN A 237 -26.90 -15.45 -12.95
N ILE A 238 -26.04 -14.69 -12.25
CA ILE A 238 -24.61 -14.98 -12.22
C ILE A 238 -24.32 -16.24 -11.39
N LEU A 239 -24.99 -16.41 -10.25
CA LEU A 239 -24.86 -17.62 -9.44
C LEU A 239 -25.35 -18.86 -10.19
N ASP A 240 -26.47 -18.76 -10.92
CA ASP A 240 -26.98 -19.82 -11.79
C ASP A 240 -25.98 -20.20 -12.89
N LYS A 241 -25.34 -19.20 -13.51
CA LYS A 241 -24.29 -19.44 -14.51
C LYS A 241 -23.08 -20.14 -13.90
N LEU A 242 -22.66 -19.76 -12.69
CA LEU A 242 -21.58 -20.42 -11.98
C LEU A 242 -21.93 -21.85 -11.60
N GLU A 243 -23.16 -22.08 -11.15
CA GLU A 243 -23.66 -23.42 -10.84
C GLU A 243 -23.69 -24.31 -12.08
N ARG A 244 -24.18 -23.81 -13.23
CA ARG A 244 -24.14 -24.56 -14.50
C ARG A 244 -22.71 -24.90 -14.94
N LYS A 245 -21.77 -23.98 -14.70
CA LYS A 245 -20.35 -24.19 -15.04
C LYS A 245 -19.69 -25.27 -14.17
N HIS A 246 -19.95 -25.25 -12.86
CA HIS A 246 -19.27 -26.15 -11.91
C HIS A 246 -20.07 -27.41 -11.56
N ARG A 247 -21.37 -27.46 -11.91
CA ARG A 247 -22.31 -28.57 -11.69
C ARG A 247 -22.20 -29.10 -10.26
N TYR A 248 -21.99 -30.40 -10.09
CA TYR A 248 -21.87 -31.09 -8.80
C TYR A 248 -20.71 -30.57 -7.93
N LYS A 249 -19.69 -29.91 -8.51
CA LYS A 249 -18.57 -29.32 -7.76
C LYS A 249 -18.93 -27.97 -7.13
N PHE A 250 -20.05 -27.34 -7.51
CA PHE A 250 -20.41 -26.00 -7.03
C PHE A 250 -20.45 -25.95 -5.50
N LYS A 251 -21.14 -26.89 -4.85
CA LYS A 251 -21.27 -26.93 -3.38
C LYS A 251 -19.94 -27.17 -2.65
N LYS A 252 -18.99 -27.86 -3.30
CA LYS A 252 -17.63 -28.04 -2.77
C LYS A 252 -16.81 -26.73 -2.87
N ILE A 253 -16.97 -26.00 -3.97
CA ILE A 253 -16.25 -24.75 -4.24
C ILE A 253 -16.84 -23.58 -3.46
N PHE A 254 -18.17 -23.50 -3.33
CA PHE A 254 -18.92 -22.44 -2.66
C PHE A 254 -19.73 -23.05 -1.51
N LYS A 255 -19.05 -23.33 -0.39
CA LYS A 255 -19.67 -23.86 0.84
C LYS A 255 -20.56 -22.80 1.49
N SER A 256 -20.05 -21.57 1.58
CA SER A 256 -20.82 -20.44 2.09
C SER A 256 -20.46 -19.13 1.41
N ILE A 257 -21.41 -18.20 1.36
CA ILE A 257 -21.22 -16.85 0.84
C ILE A 257 -21.68 -15.84 1.91
N THR A 258 -20.80 -14.91 2.28
CA THR A 258 -21.11 -13.82 3.21
C THR A 258 -21.28 -12.51 2.44
N MET A 259 -22.37 -11.77 2.68
CA MET A 259 -22.67 -10.49 2.03
C MET A 259 -23.09 -9.42 3.05
N ASP A 260 -23.30 -8.18 2.61
CA ASP A 260 -23.97 -7.17 3.42
C ASP A 260 -25.47 -7.17 3.19
N ASN A 261 -26.18 -6.35 3.97
CA ASN A 261 -27.62 -6.10 3.84
C ASN A 261 -27.94 -5.14 2.68
N GLY A 262 -27.17 -5.19 1.59
CA GLY A 262 -27.47 -4.47 0.36
C GLY A 262 -28.80 -4.93 -0.24
N CYS A 263 -29.55 -4.00 -0.85
CA CYS A 263 -30.85 -4.30 -1.46
C CYS A 263 -30.76 -5.36 -2.57
N GLU A 264 -29.60 -5.47 -3.22
CA GLU A 264 -29.27 -6.46 -4.25
C GLU A 264 -29.13 -7.89 -3.71
N PHE A 265 -29.03 -8.06 -2.39
CA PHE A 265 -28.76 -9.34 -1.74
C PHE A 265 -29.89 -9.81 -0.82
N VAL A 266 -31.00 -9.07 -0.71
CA VAL A 266 -32.07 -9.38 0.27
C VAL A 266 -32.72 -10.75 0.04
N ASN A 267 -32.84 -11.21 -1.20
CA ASN A 267 -33.45 -12.50 -1.50
C ASN A 267 -32.45 -13.66 -1.27
N GLN A 268 -32.39 -14.12 -0.02
CA GLN A 268 -31.54 -15.23 0.41
C GLN A 268 -31.88 -16.53 -0.32
N GLU A 269 -33.17 -16.82 -0.57
CA GLU A 269 -33.59 -18.06 -1.25
C GLU A 269 -33.02 -18.11 -2.67
N ALA A 270 -33.07 -17.01 -3.43
CA ALA A 270 -32.52 -16.96 -4.78
C ALA A 270 -31.00 -17.24 -4.83
N ILE A 271 -30.28 -16.92 -3.74
CA ILE A 271 -28.85 -17.18 -3.61
C ILE A 271 -28.61 -18.64 -3.24
N GLU A 272 -29.35 -19.18 -2.28
CA GLU A 272 -29.14 -20.54 -1.75
C GLU A 272 -29.72 -21.65 -2.62
N LYS A 273 -30.82 -21.42 -3.34
CA LYS A 273 -31.54 -22.47 -4.08
C LYS A 273 -30.82 -22.85 -5.36
N SER A 274 -30.62 -24.15 -5.57
CA SER A 274 -30.02 -24.68 -6.80
C SER A 274 -30.99 -24.55 -7.99
N ILE A 275 -30.45 -24.23 -9.18
CA ILE A 275 -31.22 -24.30 -10.44
C ILE A 275 -31.20 -25.72 -11.04
N LEU A 276 -30.29 -26.58 -10.58
CA LEU A 276 -30.09 -27.94 -11.09
C LEU A 276 -30.73 -29.01 -10.21
N THR A 277 -30.93 -28.71 -8.92
CA THR A 277 -31.42 -29.67 -7.93
C THR A 277 -32.46 -29.01 -7.03
N LYS A 278 -33.25 -29.82 -6.31
CA LYS A 278 -34.19 -29.30 -5.29
C LYS A 278 -33.50 -28.89 -3.98
N LYS A 279 -32.17 -29.03 -3.88
CA LYS A 279 -31.38 -28.77 -2.65
C LYS A 279 -30.69 -27.41 -2.72
N ASN A 280 -30.22 -26.90 -1.59
CA ASN A 280 -29.44 -25.66 -1.57
C ASN A 280 -28.04 -25.88 -2.16
N ARG A 281 -27.62 -24.96 -3.04
CA ARG A 281 -26.30 -24.92 -3.70
C ARG A 281 -25.19 -24.37 -2.80
N THR A 282 -25.53 -23.45 -1.89
CA THR A 282 -24.61 -22.82 -0.92
C THR A 282 -25.40 -22.36 0.32
N MET A 283 -24.70 -21.99 1.38
CA MET A 283 -25.26 -21.26 2.52
C MET A 283 -24.96 -19.76 2.38
N ALA A 284 -25.95 -18.90 2.61
CA ALA A 284 -25.78 -17.46 2.65
C ALA A 284 -25.76 -16.96 4.12
N TYR A 285 -24.95 -15.93 4.36
CA TYR A 285 -24.81 -15.25 5.65
C TYR A 285 -24.74 -13.74 5.44
N TYR A 286 -25.29 -12.97 6.37
CA TYR A 286 -25.34 -11.52 6.28
C TYR A 286 -24.57 -10.86 7.43
N ALA A 287 -23.66 -9.96 7.07
CA ALA A 287 -22.91 -9.15 8.03
C ALA A 287 -23.84 -8.16 8.76
N HIS A 288 -23.46 -7.76 9.96
CA HIS A 288 -24.21 -6.78 10.73
C HIS A 288 -24.29 -5.44 9.98
N PRO A 289 -25.42 -4.70 10.10
CA PRO A 289 -25.52 -3.35 9.60
C PRO A 289 -24.36 -2.48 10.10
N TYR A 290 -23.73 -1.72 9.20
CA TYR A 290 -22.59 -0.84 9.48
C TYR A 290 -21.29 -1.54 9.92
N SER A 291 -21.23 -2.88 9.94
CA SER A 291 -20.06 -3.65 10.34
C SER A 291 -19.18 -4.07 9.16
N SER A 292 -18.70 -3.07 8.40
CA SER A 292 -17.86 -3.31 7.21
C SER A 292 -16.58 -4.14 7.47
N TRP A 293 -16.07 -4.14 8.72
CA TRP A 293 -14.88 -4.91 9.10
C TRP A 293 -15.08 -6.43 9.06
N GLU A 294 -16.33 -6.90 9.18
CA GLU A 294 -16.68 -8.33 9.12
C GLU A 294 -16.43 -8.94 7.73
N ARG A 295 -16.33 -8.07 6.70
CA ARG A 295 -16.03 -8.40 5.30
C ARG A 295 -14.77 -7.69 4.80
N GLY A 296 -13.73 -7.65 5.62
CA GLY A 296 -12.48 -6.96 5.28
C GLY A 296 -11.78 -7.48 4.00
N SER A 297 -12.10 -8.70 3.52
CA SER A 297 -11.51 -9.24 2.29
C SER A 297 -12.04 -8.51 1.06
N ASN A 298 -13.35 -8.27 1.01
CA ASN A 298 -13.99 -7.51 -0.07
C ASN A 298 -13.48 -6.07 -0.14
N GLU A 299 -13.28 -5.40 1.00
CA GLU A 299 -12.76 -4.03 0.97
C GLU A 299 -11.38 -3.96 0.31
N ASN A 300 -10.50 -4.92 0.60
CA ASN A 300 -9.19 -4.99 -0.02
C ASN A 300 -9.27 -5.38 -1.51
N ALA A 301 -10.10 -6.37 -1.87
CA ALA A 301 -10.33 -6.76 -3.26
C ALA A 301 -10.82 -5.56 -4.10
N ASN A 302 -11.84 -4.86 -3.61
CA ASN A 302 -12.37 -3.66 -4.24
C ASN A 302 -11.31 -2.57 -4.39
N LYS A 303 -10.45 -2.37 -3.39
CA LYS A 303 -9.32 -1.41 -3.50
C LYS A 303 -8.39 -1.74 -4.66
N ILE A 304 -8.13 -3.03 -4.93
CA ILE A 304 -7.28 -3.44 -6.05
C ILE A 304 -8.02 -3.22 -7.39
N ILE A 305 -9.29 -3.59 -7.49
CA ILE A 305 -10.13 -3.32 -8.68
C ILE A 305 -10.13 -1.82 -9.01
N ARG A 306 -10.23 -0.97 -7.99
CA ARG A 306 -10.23 0.49 -8.14
C ARG A 306 -8.90 1.09 -8.63
N ARG A 307 -7.82 0.30 -8.72
CA ARG A 307 -6.57 0.71 -9.39
C ARG A 307 -6.73 0.71 -10.91
N PHE A 308 -7.58 -0.17 -11.44
CA PHE A 308 -7.87 -0.30 -12.88
C PHE A 308 -9.13 0.46 -13.27
N ILE A 309 -10.14 0.47 -12.39
CA ILE A 309 -11.43 1.12 -12.63
C ILE A 309 -11.67 2.17 -11.53
N PRO A 310 -11.14 3.40 -11.68
CA PRO A 310 -11.28 4.44 -10.68
C PRO A 310 -12.74 4.73 -10.31
N LYS A 311 -12.96 5.27 -9.11
CA LYS A 311 -14.31 5.70 -8.70
C LYS A 311 -14.81 6.82 -9.63
N GLY A 312 -16.06 6.74 -10.05
CA GLY A 312 -16.68 7.72 -10.95
C GLY A 312 -16.59 7.37 -12.43
N VAL A 313 -15.78 6.38 -12.80
CA VAL A 313 -15.69 5.90 -14.19
C VAL A 313 -16.88 5.00 -14.53
N ASP A 314 -17.37 5.12 -15.75
CA ASP A 314 -18.43 4.26 -16.26
C ASP A 314 -17.91 2.84 -16.59
N ILE A 315 -18.36 1.86 -15.81
CA ILE A 315 -18.07 0.43 -15.98
C ILE A 315 -18.68 -0.13 -17.29
N SER A 316 -19.73 0.51 -17.83
CA SER A 316 -20.36 0.07 -19.08
C SER A 316 -19.36 -0.01 -20.24
N LYS A 317 -18.38 0.91 -20.25
CA LYS A 317 -17.33 1.04 -21.26
C LYS A 317 -16.31 -0.10 -21.26
N TYR A 318 -16.20 -0.85 -20.16
CA TYR A 318 -15.28 -1.98 -20.04
C TYR A 318 -15.92 -3.25 -20.58
N THR A 319 -15.29 -3.91 -21.52
CA THR A 319 -15.70 -5.20 -22.06
C THR A 319 -15.56 -6.32 -21.03
N ASN A 320 -16.29 -7.42 -21.21
CA ASN A 320 -16.11 -8.61 -20.36
C ASN A 320 -14.67 -9.17 -20.42
N LYS A 321 -13.98 -9.01 -21.55
CA LYS A 321 -12.59 -9.43 -21.75
C LYS A 321 -11.64 -8.61 -20.88
N GLU A 322 -11.78 -7.29 -20.85
CA GLU A 322 -10.98 -6.42 -19.98
C GLU A 322 -11.24 -6.70 -18.49
N ILE A 323 -12.50 -6.92 -18.10
CA ILE A 323 -12.83 -7.32 -16.72
C ILE A 323 -12.14 -8.65 -16.36
N LYS A 324 -12.07 -9.61 -17.28
CA LYS A 324 -11.35 -10.87 -17.05
C LYS A 324 -9.84 -10.71 -17.01
N GLN A 325 -9.25 -9.79 -17.78
CA GLN A 325 -7.83 -9.46 -17.66
C GLN A 325 -7.51 -8.84 -16.29
N ILE A 326 -8.38 -7.96 -15.78
CA ILE A 326 -8.26 -7.40 -14.43
C ILE A 326 -8.35 -8.52 -13.39
N GLU A 327 -9.33 -9.41 -13.49
CA GLU A 327 -9.45 -10.59 -12.60
C GLU A 327 -8.19 -11.46 -12.63
N TYR A 328 -7.67 -11.75 -13.82
CA TYR A 328 -6.45 -12.54 -14.00
C TYR A 328 -5.25 -11.87 -13.33
N TRP A 329 -5.04 -10.57 -13.57
CA TRP A 329 -3.96 -9.82 -12.93
C TRP A 329 -4.09 -9.82 -11.40
N ILE A 330 -5.30 -9.58 -10.87
CA ILE A 330 -5.56 -9.54 -9.43
C ILE A 330 -5.23 -10.88 -8.76
N ASN A 331 -5.55 -11.99 -9.42
CA ASN A 331 -5.34 -13.33 -8.88
C ASN A 331 -3.88 -13.78 -9.00
N ASN A 332 -3.16 -13.31 -10.03
CA ASN A 332 -1.72 -13.54 -10.21
C ASN A 332 -0.83 -12.57 -9.45
N TYR A 333 -1.38 -11.48 -8.92
CA TYR A 333 -0.62 -10.52 -8.12
C TYR A 333 -0.14 -11.17 -6.80
N PRO A 334 1.18 -11.28 -6.54
CA PRO A 334 1.68 -11.89 -5.32
C PRO A 334 1.36 -11.04 -4.09
N ARG A 335 0.97 -11.66 -2.97
CA ARG A 335 0.49 -10.96 -1.77
C ARG A 335 1.30 -11.32 -0.53
N LYS A 336 1.71 -10.32 0.24
CA LYS A 336 2.43 -10.52 1.51
C LYS A 336 1.68 -11.40 2.51
N ILE A 337 0.34 -11.25 2.60
CA ILE A 337 -0.52 -12.09 3.44
C ILE A 337 -0.48 -13.58 3.07
N LEU A 338 -0.14 -13.89 1.81
CA LEU A 338 0.03 -15.25 1.30
C LEU A 338 1.51 -15.66 1.25
N LYS A 339 2.38 -15.02 2.06
CA LYS A 339 3.84 -15.21 2.05
C LYS A 339 4.44 -15.02 0.65
N TYR A 340 3.96 -13.99 -0.06
CA TYR A 340 4.34 -13.63 -1.44
C TYR A 340 4.00 -14.69 -2.51
N LYS A 341 3.06 -15.59 -2.21
CA LYS A 341 2.39 -16.40 -3.22
C LYS A 341 1.25 -15.62 -3.89
N THR A 342 0.85 -16.07 -5.07
CA THR A 342 -0.35 -15.57 -5.77
C THR A 342 -1.60 -16.22 -5.19
N SER A 343 -2.77 -15.62 -5.43
CA SER A 343 -4.03 -16.23 -5.00
C SER A 343 -4.34 -17.52 -5.75
N ILE A 344 -3.85 -17.66 -6.99
CA ILE A 344 -3.99 -18.88 -7.79
C ILE A 344 -3.14 -19.99 -7.20
N GLU A 345 -1.86 -19.75 -6.94
CA GLU A 345 -0.94 -20.74 -6.35
C GLU A 345 -1.46 -21.32 -5.03
N VAL A 346 -2.07 -20.48 -4.19
CA VAL A 346 -2.64 -20.94 -2.91
C VAL A 346 -3.93 -21.73 -3.14
N TYR A 347 -4.77 -21.29 -4.08
CA TYR A 347 -6.05 -21.93 -4.35
C TYR A 347 -5.88 -23.30 -5.01
N GLU A 348 -4.96 -23.43 -5.97
CA GLU A 348 -4.68 -24.70 -6.68
C GLU A 348 -4.09 -25.74 -5.74
N ARG A 349 -3.06 -25.36 -4.97
CA ARG A 349 -2.45 -26.25 -3.96
C ARG A 349 -3.47 -26.81 -2.97
N ASP A 350 -4.38 -25.96 -2.49
CA ASP A 350 -5.35 -26.36 -1.48
C ASP A 350 -6.56 -27.12 -2.08
N ILE A 351 -6.81 -27.00 -3.40
CA ILE A 351 -7.75 -27.86 -4.13
C ILE A 351 -7.15 -29.23 -4.40
N GLU A 352 -5.88 -29.31 -4.77
CA GLU A 352 -5.19 -30.59 -4.98
C GLU A 352 -5.08 -31.41 -3.68
N ALA A 353 -4.99 -30.72 -2.55
CA ALA A 353 -4.94 -31.33 -1.23
C ALA A 353 -6.32 -31.74 -0.66
N ALA A 354 -7.43 -31.46 -1.34
CA ALA A 354 -8.81 -31.62 -0.85
C ALA A 354 -9.67 -32.50 -1.76
#